data_AF-A0A832R6T8-F1
#
_entry.id   AF-A0A832R6T8-F1
#
_cell.length_a   1.000
_cell.length_b   1.000
_cell.length_c   1.000
_cell.angle_alpha   90.00
_cell.angle_beta   90.00
_cell.angle_gamma   90.00
#
_symmetry.space_group_name_H-M   'P 1'
#
loop_
_entity.id
_entity.type
_entity.pdbx_description
1 polymer ?
#
loop_
_entity_poly.entity_id
_entity_poly.type
_entity_poly.pdbx_seq_one_letter_code
_entity_poly.pdbx_strand_id
1 'polypeptide(L)'
;LLLLILVALLLPAAAPLLGMFCFGNLMRESGVVARLSDTAQNSLINITTIFLGLAVGSKLNADAFLNVETLGILLLGIVAFGIGTAGGVLMAKLLNRFSSEPINPLIGSAGVSAVPMAARVSNKLGLEADPQNFLLMHAMGPNVAGVIGSAVAAGVMLSYIG
;
A
#
# COMPACT_ATOMS: atom_id res chain seq x y z
N LEU A 1 4.25 -7.76 15.59
CA LEU A 1 4.94 -7.25 16.80
C LEU A 1 6.36 -6.78 16.49
N LEU A 2 7.20 -7.61 15.87
CA LEU A 2 8.58 -7.24 15.50
C LEU A 2 8.63 -5.96 14.64
N LEU A 3 7.74 -5.83 13.65
CA LEU A 3 7.60 -4.62 12.83
C LEU A 3 7.31 -3.36 13.68
N LEU A 4 6.40 -3.44 14.65
CA LEU A 4 6.05 -2.32 15.52
C LEU A 4 7.24 -1.88 16.38
N ILE A 5 7.98 -2.84 16.95
CA ILE A 5 9.17 -2.57 17.76
C ILE A 5 10.23 -1.87 16.91
N LEU A 6 10.45 -2.37 15.69
CA LEU A 6 11.43 -1.82 14.76
C LEU A 6 11.07 -0.38 14.35
N VAL A 7 9.80 -0.11 14.07
CA VAL A 7 9.29 1.24 13.79
C VAL A 7 9.43 2.17 15.00
N ALA A 8 9.07 1.70 16.19
CA ALA A 8 9.17 2.52 17.40
C ALA A 8 10.62 2.93 17.72
N LEU A 9 11.59 2.08 17.41
CA LEU A 9 13.01 2.35 17.62
C LEU A 9 13.63 3.26 16.53
N LEU A 10 13.31 3.01 15.26
CA LEU A 10 13.98 3.69 14.13
C LEU A 10 13.23 4.92 13.62
N LEU A 11 11.90 4.94 13.73
CA LEU A 11 11.07 5.97 13.11
C LEU A 11 9.78 6.21 13.93
N PRO A 12 9.88 6.85 15.10
CA PRO A 12 8.73 7.04 16.01
C PRO A 12 7.61 7.89 15.37
N ALA A 13 7.93 8.77 14.42
CA ALA A 13 6.93 9.53 13.66
C ALA A 13 5.97 8.62 12.84
N ALA A 14 6.41 7.43 12.44
CA ALA A 14 5.56 6.44 11.75
C ALA A 14 4.75 5.55 12.71
N ALA A 15 5.02 5.61 14.01
CA ALA A 15 4.39 4.76 15.02
C ALA A 15 2.84 4.85 15.05
N PRO A 16 2.17 6.01 14.90
CA PRO A 16 0.71 6.04 14.88
C PRO A 16 0.13 5.30 13.66
N LEU A 17 0.77 5.41 12.49
CA LEU A 17 0.32 4.76 11.27
C LEU A 17 0.55 3.25 11.31
N LEU A 18 1.81 2.84 11.53
CA LEU A 18 2.18 1.42 11.53
C LEU A 18 1.72 0.69 12.80
N GLY A 19 1.51 1.41 13.89
CA GLY A 19 0.90 0.90 15.14
C GLY A 19 -0.53 0.46 14.94
N MET A 20 -1.38 1.32 14.38
CA MET A 20 -2.78 0.97 14.09
C MET A 20 -2.89 -0.13 13.04
N PHE A 21 -1.99 -0.13 12.03
CA PHE A 21 -1.87 -1.23 11.07
C PHE A 21 -1.52 -2.56 11.75
N CYS A 22 -0.49 -2.56 12.61
CA CYS A 22 -0.06 -3.75 13.34
C CYS A 22 -1.10 -4.25 14.33
N PHE A 23 -1.90 -3.36 14.93
CA PHE A 23 -3.00 -3.71 15.80
C PHE A 23 -4.10 -4.45 15.04
N GLY A 24 -4.49 -3.96 13.85
CA GLY A 24 -5.41 -4.66 12.96
C GLY A 24 -4.88 -6.05 12.56
N ASN A 25 -3.61 -6.15 12.20
CA ASN A 25 -2.97 -7.42 11.87
C ASN A 25 -2.95 -8.39 13.07
N LEU A 26 -2.65 -7.90 14.27
CA LEU A 26 -2.64 -8.72 15.49
C LEU A 26 -4.03 -9.24 15.84
N MET A 27 -5.09 -8.42 15.71
CA MET A 27 -6.46 -8.87 15.93
C MET A 27 -6.84 -10.02 14.98
N ARG A 28 -6.43 -9.93 13.71
CA ARG A 28 -6.67 -10.97 12.71
C ARG A 28 -5.90 -12.26 12.98
N GLU A 29 -4.60 -12.15 13.27
CA GLU A 29 -3.69 -13.30 13.42
C GLU A 29 -3.74 -13.95 14.80
N SER A 30 -4.21 -13.25 15.83
CA SER A 30 -4.25 -13.79 17.21
C SER A 30 -5.30 -14.89 17.41
N GLY A 31 -6.33 -14.96 16.56
CA GLY A 31 -7.40 -15.99 16.60
C GLY A 31 -8.34 -15.93 17.82
N VAL A 32 -7.95 -15.26 18.91
CA VAL A 32 -8.70 -15.19 20.18
C VAL A 32 -9.70 -14.03 20.24
N VAL A 33 -9.55 -13.02 19.39
CA VAL A 33 -10.44 -11.83 19.33
C VAL A 33 -11.27 -11.77 18.04
N ALA A 34 -11.81 -12.91 17.61
CA ALA A 34 -12.61 -13.02 16.38
C ALA A 34 -13.72 -11.97 16.28
N ARG A 35 -14.44 -11.71 17.37
CA ARG A 35 -15.53 -10.73 17.41
C ARG A 35 -15.06 -9.28 17.18
N LEU A 36 -13.88 -8.93 17.70
CA LEU A 36 -13.28 -7.61 17.47
C LEU A 36 -12.72 -7.50 16.05
N SER A 37 -12.03 -8.53 15.56
CA SER A 37 -11.49 -8.56 14.20
C SER A 37 -12.60 -8.42 13.15
N ASP A 38 -13.71 -9.15 13.31
CA ASP A 38 -14.87 -9.07 12.41
C ASP A 38 -15.55 -7.70 12.46
N THR A 39 -15.77 -7.16 13.66
CA THR A 39 -16.34 -5.81 13.82
C THR A 39 -15.45 -4.74 13.18
N ALA A 40 -14.12 -4.86 13.33
CA ALA A 40 -13.16 -3.92 12.78
C ALA A 40 -13.13 -3.93 11.24
N GLN A 41 -13.14 -5.12 10.62
CA GLN A 41 -13.08 -5.30 9.17
C GLN A 41 -14.40 -4.99 8.45
N ASN A 42 -15.53 -5.03 9.14
CA ASN A 42 -16.86 -4.81 8.57
C ASN A 42 -17.49 -3.51 9.10
N SER A 43 -18.21 -3.59 10.22
CA SER A 43 -19.05 -2.49 10.71
C SER A 43 -18.26 -1.21 10.99
N LEU A 44 -17.12 -1.31 11.67
CA LEU A 44 -16.34 -0.15 12.07
C LEU A 44 -15.71 0.56 10.86
N ILE A 45 -15.12 -0.18 9.93
CA ILE A 45 -14.53 0.41 8.72
C ILE A 45 -15.62 1.06 7.85
N ASN A 46 -16.81 0.46 7.75
CA ASN A 46 -17.91 1.02 6.97
C ASN A 46 -18.39 2.35 7.56
N ILE A 47 -18.58 2.44 8.89
CA ILE A 47 -19.00 3.67 9.56
C ILE A 47 -17.93 4.76 9.43
N THR A 48 -16.67 4.43 9.74
CA THR A 48 -15.57 5.41 9.66
C THR A 48 -15.30 5.88 8.24
N THR A 49 -15.48 5.02 7.23
CA THR A 49 -15.34 5.39 5.82
C THR A 49 -16.42 6.40 5.39
N ILE A 50 -17.67 6.25 5.87
CA ILE A 50 -18.73 7.23 5.59
C ILE A 50 -18.34 8.59 6.17
N PHE A 51 -17.91 8.65 7.42
CA PHE A 51 -17.50 9.91 8.05
C PHE A 51 -16.25 10.50 7.40
N LEU A 52 -15.27 9.69 7.01
CA LEU A 52 -14.09 10.14 6.29
C LEU A 52 -14.47 10.71 4.91
N GLY A 53 -15.37 10.04 4.19
CA GLY A 53 -15.86 10.50 2.89
C GLY A 53 -16.58 11.85 2.97
N LEU A 54 -17.44 12.03 3.98
CA LEU A 54 -18.09 13.32 4.24
C LEU A 54 -17.09 14.40 4.65
N ALA A 55 -16.11 14.07 5.50
CA ALA A 55 -15.08 15.00 5.94
C ALA A 55 -14.19 15.47 4.77
N VAL A 56 -13.73 14.55 3.93
CA VAL A 56 -12.94 14.88 2.72
C VAL A 56 -13.80 15.66 1.72
N GLY A 57 -15.05 15.23 1.49
CA GLY A 57 -16.00 15.91 0.61
C GLY A 57 -16.29 17.35 1.04
N SER A 58 -16.35 17.61 2.34
CA SER A 58 -16.54 18.97 2.89
C SER A 58 -15.41 19.95 2.56
N LYS A 59 -14.24 19.46 2.12
CA LYS A 59 -13.10 20.27 1.69
C LYS A 59 -13.09 20.56 0.17
N LEU A 60 -14.02 20.00 -0.60
CA LEU A 60 -14.14 20.19 -2.06
C LEU A 60 -14.92 21.45 -2.42
N ASN A 61 -14.56 22.60 -1.84
CA ASN A 61 -15.12 23.89 -2.27
C ASN A 61 -14.58 24.26 -3.65
N ALA A 62 -15.40 24.92 -4.48
CA ALA A 62 -15.06 25.22 -5.87
C ALA A 62 -13.71 25.96 -6.01
N ASP A 63 -13.44 26.93 -5.14
CA ASP A 63 -12.18 27.70 -5.18
C ASP A 63 -10.95 26.89 -4.77
N ALA A 64 -11.12 25.87 -3.92
CA ALA A 64 -10.04 24.98 -3.49
C ALA A 64 -9.78 23.85 -4.49
N PHE A 65 -10.81 23.42 -5.24
CA PHE A 65 -10.71 22.31 -6.18
C PHE A 65 -10.37 22.78 -7.60
N LEU A 66 -10.99 23.86 -8.09
CA LEU A 66 -10.78 24.40 -9.44
C LEU A 66 -9.58 25.35 -9.49
N ASN A 67 -8.43 24.87 -9.00
CA ASN A 67 -7.16 25.60 -9.03
C ASN A 67 -6.15 24.86 -9.92
N VAL A 68 -5.22 25.60 -10.50
CA VAL A 68 -4.07 25.10 -11.27
C VAL A 68 -3.23 24.14 -10.44
N GLU A 69 -3.13 24.37 -9.13
CA GLU A 69 -2.47 23.46 -8.20
C GLU A 69 -3.09 22.06 -8.18
N THR A 70 -4.43 21.96 -8.17
CA THR A 70 -5.16 20.68 -8.20
C THR A 70 -4.87 19.93 -9.50
N LEU A 71 -4.82 20.62 -10.64
CA LEU A 71 -4.42 20.02 -11.90
C LEU A 71 -2.98 19.47 -11.83
N GLY A 72 -2.08 20.22 -11.18
CA GLY A 72 -0.71 19.77 -10.89
C GLY A 72 -0.68 18.47 -10.08
N ILE A 73 -1.47 18.38 -9.01
CA ILE A 73 -1.57 17.16 -8.18
C ILE A 73 -2.06 15.96 -9.01
N LEU A 74 -3.07 16.15 -9.86
CA LEU A 74 -3.60 15.08 -10.71
C LEU A 74 -2.56 14.55 -11.70
N LEU A 75 -1.84 15.45 -12.38
CA LEU A 75 -0.79 15.08 -13.33
C LEU A 75 0.40 14.40 -12.63
N LEU A 76 0.84 14.96 -11.50
CA LEU A 76 1.90 14.37 -10.68
C LEU A 76 1.52 12.98 -10.17
N GLY A 77 0.25 12.75 -9.84
CA GLY A 77 -0.26 11.44 -9.44
C GLY A 77 -0.07 10.37 -10.52
N ILE A 78 -0.41 10.69 -11.78
CA ILE A 78 -0.22 9.76 -12.92
C ILE A 78 1.27 9.43 -13.10
N VAL A 79 2.12 10.45 -13.08
CA VAL A 79 3.56 10.28 -13.22
C VAL A 79 4.14 9.48 -12.05
N ALA A 80 3.68 9.73 -10.82
CA ALA A 80 4.11 9.02 -9.63
C ALA A 80 3.79 7.51 -9.70
N PHE A 81 2.58 7.14 -10.17
CA PHE A 81 2.26 5.73 -10.42
C PHE A 81 3.13 5.11 -11.52
N GLY A 82 3.42 5.85 -12.59
CA GLY A 82 4.32 5.41 -13.66
C GLY A 82 5.74 5.13 -13.15
N ILE A 83 6.30 6.05 -12.36
CA ILE A 83 7.63 5.89 -11.75
C ILE A 83 7.63 4.76 -10.72
N GLY A 84 6.59 4.65 -9.89
CA GLY A 84 6.48 3.60 -8.88
C GLY A 84 6.42 2.20 -9.49
N THR A 85 5.61 2.00 -10.53
CA THR A 85 5.53 0.72 -11.26
C THR A 85 6.84 0.39 -11.98
N ALA A 86 7.42 1.35 -12.71
CA ALA A 86 8.70 1.16 -13.38
C ALA A 86 9.83 0.84 -12.39
N GLY A 87 9.89 1.58 -11.28
CA GLY A 87 10.85 1.35 -10.19
C GLY A 87 10.72 -0.04 -9.58
N GLY A 88 9.49 -0.51 -9.33
CA GLY A 88 9.24 -1.86 -8.83
C GLY A 88 9.71 -2.97 -9.79
N VAL A 89 9.44 -2.81 -11.09
CA VAL A 89 9.91 -3.76 -12.13
C VAL A 89 11.42 -3.74 -12.27
N LEU A 90 12.04 -2.56 -12.26
CA LEU A 90 13.51 -2.43 -12.31
C LEU A 90 14.17 -3.06 -11.09
N MET A 91 13.59 -2.86 -9.90
CA MET A 91 14.09 -3.50 -8.68
C MET A 91 13.98 -5.02 -8.77
N ALA A 92 12.87 -5.57 -9.29
CA ALA A 92 12.75 -7.02 -9.50
C ALA A 92 13.82 -7.55 -10.47
N LYS A 93 14.11 -6.82 -11.56
CA LYS A 93 15.20 -7.17 -12.49
C LYS A 93 16.58 -7.08 -11.83
N LEU A 94 16.81 -6.09 -10.96
CA LEU A 94 18.05 -5.96 -10.20
C LEU A 94 18.22 -7.14 -9.23
N LEU A 95 17.16 -7.52 -8.52
CA LEU A 95 17.18 -8.67 -7.60
C LEU A 95 17.50 -9.98 -8.34
N ASN A 96 17.08 -10.14 -9.59
CA ASN A 96 17.45 -11.30 -10.42
C ASN A 96 18.95 -11.40 -10.72
N ARG A 97 19.71 -10.31 -10.55
CA ARG A 97 21.17 -10.34 -10.71
C ARG A 97 21.88 -10.91 -9.49
N PHE A 98 21.27 -10.83 -8.31
CA PHE A 98 21.85 -11.22 -7.03
C PHE A 98 21.20 -12.46 -6.40
N SER A 99 19.98 -12.79 -6.81
CA SER A 99 19.23 -13.95 -6.31
C SER A 99 19.60 -15.23 -7.06
N SER A 100 19.73 -16.33 -6.32
CA SER A 100 19.84 -17.68 -6.89
C SER A 100 18.53 -18.15 -7.53
N GLU A 101 17.38 -17.63 -7.07
CA GLU A 101 16.06 -17.91 -7.62
C GLU A 101 15.52 -16.68 -8.35
N PRO A 102 15.21 -16.78 -9.66
CA PRO A 102 14.76 -15.64 -10.44
C PRO A 102 13.33 -15.24 -10.06
N ILE A 103 13.16 -13.96 -9.71
CA ILE A 103 11.89 -13.32 -9.42
C ILE A 103 11.26 -12.87 -10.74
N ASN A 104 9.98 -13.18 -10.95
CA ASN A 104 9.26 -12.68 -12.12
C ASN A 104 9.12 -11.14 -12.07
N PRO A 105 9.62 -10.37 -13.05
CA PRO A 105 9.53 -8.91 -13.03
C PRO A 105 8.11 -8.35 -12.95
N LEU A 106 7.09 -9.10 -13.40
CA LEU A 106 5.68 -8.73 -13.26
C LEU A 106 5.23 -8.60 -11.80
N ILE A 107 5.90 -9.32 -10.89
CA ILE A 107 5.65 -9.23 -9.45
C ILE A 107 6.15 -7.87 -8.90
N GLY A 108 7.16 -7.27 -9.54
CA GLY A 108 7.69 -5.95 -9.18
C GLY A 108 6.66 -4.83 -9.33
N SER A 109 5.84 -4.85 -10.39
CA SER A 109 4.77 -3.86 -10.56
C SER A 109 3.63 -3.99 -9.55
N ALA A 110 3.48 -5.16 -8.91
CA ALA A 110 2.50 -5.36 -7.85
C ALA A 110 2.87 -4.64 -6.53
N GLY A 111 4.07 -4.07 -6.43
CA GLY A 111 4.53 -3.30 -5.27
C GLY A 111 3.80 -1.97 -5.04
N VAL A 112 3.02 -1.48 -6.03
CA VAL A 112 2.13 -0.34 -5.83
C VAL A 112 0.98 -0.74 -4.92
N SER A 113 0.76 0.03 -3.85
CA SER A 113 -0.10 -0.25 -2.69
C SER A 113 -1.63 -0.34 -2.95
N ALA A 114 -2.05 -0.63 -4.17
CA ALA A 114 -3.46 -0.78 -4.55
C ALA A 114 -3.95 -2.21 -4.27
N VAL A 115 -4.26 -2.49 -3.01
CA VAL A 115 -4.73 -3.81 -2.55
C VAL A 115 -6.21 -4.03 -2.91
N PRO A 116 -6.63 -5.22 -3.40
CA PRO A 116 -5.82 -6.32 -3.96
C PRO A 116 -5.57 -6.17 -5.48
N MET A 117 -6.00 -5.06 -6.08
CA MET A 117 -6.10 -4.92 -7.54
C MET A 117 -4.74 -4.90 -8.26
N ALA A 118 -3.68 -4.32 -7.69
CA ALA A 118 -2.34 -4.34 -8.31
C ALA A 118 -1.81 -5.76 -8.55
N ALA A 119 -2.02 -6.65 -7.57
CA ALA A 119 -1.67 -8.07 -7.70
C ALA A 119 -2.55 -8.78 -8.74
N ARG A 120 -3.85 -8.43 -8.83
CA ARG A 120 -4.76 -8.98 -9.84
C ARG A 120 -4.40 -8.55 -11.26
N VAL A 121 -4.00 -7.28 -11.46
CA VAL A 121 -3.54 -6.78 -12.76
C VAL A 121 -2.25 -7.48 -13.18
N SER A 122 -1.30 -7.64 -12.25
CA SER A 122 -0.05 -8.39 -12.51
C SER A 122 -0.33 -9.86 -12.84
N ASN A 123 -1.31 -10.49 -12.17
CA ASN A 123 -1.75 -11.84 -12.49
C ASN A 123 -2.42 -11.94 -13.86
N LYS A 124 -3.26 -10.97 -14.23
CA LYS A 124 -3.88 -10.92 -15.57
C LYS A 124 -2.81 -10.88 -16.67
N LEU A 125 -1.83 -10.00 -16.55
CA LEU A 125 -0.71 -9.91 -17.50
C LEU A 125 0.15 -11.19 -17.51
N GLY A 126 0.33 -11.83 -16.35
CA GLY A 126 1.01 -13.12 -16.27
C GLY A 126 0.28 -14.23 -17.01
N LEU A 127 -1.06 -14.30 -16.87
CA LEU A 127 -1.90 -15.26 -17.58
C LEU A 127 -2.02 -14.98 -19.09
N GLU A 128 -1.90 -13.72 -19.50
CA GLU A 128 -1.80 -13.34 -20.92
C GLU A 128 -0.51 -13.84 -21.57
N ALA A 129 0.60 -13.87 -20.81
CA ALA A 129 1.88 -14.40 -21.28
C ALA A 129 1.94 -15.94 -21.22
N ASP A 130 1.39 -16.53 -20.16
CA ASP A 130 1.32 -17.99 -19.97
C ASP A 130 0.05 -18.36 -19.15
N PRO A 131 -0.92 -19.08 -19.74
CA PRO A 131 -2.16 -19.48 -19.06
C PRO A 131 -1.97 -20.35 -17.80
N GLN A 132 -0.80 -20.95 -17.60
CA GLN A 132 -0.48 -21.73 -16.39
C GLN A 132 0.28 -20.94 -15.33
N ASN A 133 0.66 -19.69 -15.61
CA ASN A 133 1.44 -18.85 -14.71
C ASN A 133 0.53 -18.02 -13.78
N PHE A 134 0.22 -18.57 -12.61
CA PHE A 134 -0.61 -17.92 -11.60
C PHE A 134 0.25 -17.10 -10.62
N LEU A 135 0.22 -15.77 -10.77
CA LEU A 135 1.03 -14.86 -9.95
C LEU A 135 0.30 -14.35 -8.70
N LEU A 136 -1.03 -14.45 -8.61
CA LEU A 136 -1.80 -13.74 -7.58
C LEU A 136 -1.28 -14.02 -6.16
N MET A 137 -1.00 -15.28 -5.83
CA MET A 137 -0.51 -15.67 -4.49
C MET A 137 0.88 -15.09 -4.18
N HIS A 138 1.77 -15.05 -5.18
CA HIS A 138 3.12 -14.52 -5.02
C HIS A 138 3.15 -12.97 -5.04
N ALA A 139 2.33 -12.36 -5.90
CA ALA A 139 2.26 -10.91 -6.10
C ALA A 139 1.64 -10.16 -4.91
N MET A 140 0.90 -10.86 -4.04
CA MET A 140 0.39 -10.27 -2.80
C MET A 140 1.50 -9.88 -1.83
N GLY A 141 2.66 -10.55 -1.86
CA GLY A 141 3.81 -10.22 -1.02
C GLY A 141 4.28 -8.77 -1.21
N PRO A 142 4.73 -8.39 -2.42
CA PRO A 142 5.12 -7.01 -2.70
C PRO A 142 3.99 -6.00 -2.52
N ASN A 143 2.73 -6.37 -2.78
CA ASN A 143 1.60 -5.46 -2.59
C ASN A 143 1.43 -5.06 -1.11
N VAL A 144 1.51 -6.05 -0.20
CA VAL A 144 1.51 -5.77 1.26
C VAL A 144 2.76 -4.99 1.67
N ALA A 145 3.92 -5.31 1.10
CA ALA A 145 5.15 -4.54 1.34
C ALA A 145 5.01 -3.07 0.91
N GLY A 146 4.29 -2.80 -0.19
CA GLY A 146 3.98 -1.46 -0.67
C GLY A 146 3.15 -0.63 0.31
N VAL A 147 2.15 -1.25 0.95
CA VAL A 147 1.35 -0.60 2.01
C VAL A 147 2.23 -0.19 3.19
N ILE A 148 3.10 -1.10 3.65
CA ILE A 148 4.04 -0.82 4.74
C ILE A 148 5.03 0.28 4.32
N GLY A 149 5.62 0.17 3.12
CA GLY A 149 6.58 1.14 2.59
C GLY A 149 5.98 2.54 2.45
N SER A 150 4.71 2.65 2.07
CA SER A 150 4.00 3.93 1.99
C SER A 150 3.88 4.60 3.36
N ALA A 151 3.56 3.83 4.41
CA ALA A 151 3.48 4.34 5.77
C ALA A 151 4.86 4.73 6.33
N VAL A 152 5.92 3.98 6.00
CA VAL A 152 7.30 4.33 6.34
C VAL A 152 7.71 5.63 5.65
N ALA A 153 7.49 5.76 4.34
CA ALA A 153 7.81 6.98 3.59
C ALA A 153 7.06 8.20 4.14
N ALA A 154 5.77 8.06 4.47
CA ALA A 154 5.00 9.11 5.13
C ALA A 154 5.59 9.49 6.50
N GLY A 155 5.98 8.51 7.32
CA GLY A 155 6.62 8.77 8.61
C GLY A 155 7.99 9.44 8.49
N VAL A 156 8.77 9.11 7.46
CA VAL A 156 10.04 9.79 7.17
C VAL A 156 9.76 11.23 6.78
N MET A 157 8.82 11.48 5.87
CA MET A 157 8.43 12.86 5.50
C MET A 157 7.92 13.66 6.70
N LEU A 158 7.11 13.07 7.57
CA LEU A 158 6.67 13.71 8.81
C LEU A 158 7.84 14.08 9.71
N SER A 159 8.85 13.22 9.85
CA SER A 159 10.04 13.52 10.66
C SER A 159 10.95 14.61 10.07
N TYR A 160 10.88 14.84 8.76
CA TYR A 160 11.69 15.86 8.10
C TYR A 160 10.98 17.22 8.02
N ILE A 161 9.64 17.22 7.91
CA ILE A 161 8.84 18.43 7.67
C ILE A 161 8.12 18.91 8.94
N GLY A 162 7.75 17.99 9.85
CA GLY A 162 7.06 18.26 11.11
C GLY A 162 7.99 18.26 12.30
#